data_AF-A0A921MED2-F1
#
_entry.id   AF-A0A921MED2-F1
#
_cell.length_a   1.000
_cell.length_b   1.000
_cell.length_c   1.000
_cell.angle_alpha   90.00
_cell.angle_beta   90.00
_cell.angle_gamma   90.00
#
_symmetry.space_group_name_H-M   'P 1'
#
loop_
_entity.id
_entity.type
_entity.pdbx_description
1 polymer ?
#
loop_
_entity_poly.entity_id
_entity_poly.type
_entity_poly.pdbx_seq_one_letter_code
_entity_poly.pdbx_strand_id
1 'polypeptide(L)'
;MTTDAAAPGPASRDGFHTEPDGAEVVRTSAQADALSMPPLLVLDRIEAYLDSQHLGSGPLAWRRIGDGQSNITYQVRRGDAEFVLRRGPRPPIAKSTHDMMREARVQQGVAKVGLPVPQ
;
A
#
# COMPACT_ATOMS: atom_id res chain seq x y z
N MET A 1 -31.73 -7.15 3.68
CA MET A 1 -30.88 -6.31 4.57
C MET A 1 -29.63 -6.00 3.76
N THR A 2 -29.69 -4.93 2.97
CA THR A 2 -28.61 -4.51 2.06
C THR A 2 -27.73 -3.54 2.85
N THR A 3 -26.46 -3.90 3.05
CA THR A 3 -25.48 -2.98 3.63
C THR A 3 -25.07 -1.99 2.56
N ASP A 4 -25.41 -0.73 2.80
CA ASP A 4 -24.98 0.44 2.04
C ASP A 4 -23.47 0.60 2.21
N ALA A 5 -22.73 0.43 1.11
CA ALA A 5 -21.30 0.68 1.09
C ALA A 5 -21.10 2.19 1.17
N ALA A 6 -20.61 2.69 2.31
CA ALA A 6 -20.36 4.10 2.53
C ALA A 6 -19.50 4.66 1.39
N ALA A 7 -20.01 5.70 0.73
CA ALA A 7 -19.31 6.39 -0.34
C ALA A 7 -17.95 6.92 0.16
N PRO A 8 -16.87 6.80 -0.61
CA PRO A 8 -15.57 7.33 -0.22
C PRO A 8 -15.69 8.85 -0.01
N GLY A 9 -15.20 9.33 1.14
CA GLY A 9 -15.14 10.75 1.47
C GLY A 9 -14.39 11.55 0.40
N PRO A 10 -14.64 12.87 0.30
CA PRO A 10 -14.13 13.68 -0.82
C PRO A 10 -12.61 13.58 -0.89
N ALA A 11 -12.09 13.07 -2.01
CA ALA A 11 -10.67 13.03 -2.28
C ALA A 11 -10.10 14.45 -2.25
N SER A 12 -8.97 14.64 -1.57
CA SER A 12 -8.23 15.91 -1.56
C SER A 12 -7.95 16.36 -3.00
N ARG A 13 -7.73 17.67 -3.22
CA ARG A 13 -7.47 18.26 -4.57
C ARG A 13 -6.40 17.55 -5.42
N ASP A 14 -5.52 16.77 -4.79
CA ASP A 14 -4.42 16.02 -5.45
C ASP A 14 -4.70 14.50 -5.59
N GLY A 15 -5.90 14.03 -5.24
CA GLY A 15 -6.33 12.63 -5.32
C GLY A 15 -5.83 11.72 -4.19
N PHE A 16 -5.29 12.29 -3.11
CA PHE A 16 -4.87 11.53 -1.94
C PHE A 16 -5.99 11.35 -0.92
N HIS A 17 -6.07 10.13 -0.41
CA HIS A 17 -6.89 9.74 0.73
C HIS A 17 -6.06 9.82 2.02
N THR A 18 -6.71 10.20 3.10
CA THR A 18 -6.16 10.23 4.47
C THR A 18 -6.98 9.39 5.44
N GLU A 19 -8.19 9.01 5.05
CA GLU A 19 -9.12 8.24 5.86
C GLU A 19 -9.27 6.82 5.30
N PRO A 20 -9.17 5.78 6.14
CA PRO A 20 -9.37 4.40 5.74
C PRO A 20 -10.84 4.15 5.35
N ASP A 21 -11.06 3.32 4.34
CA ASP A 21 -12.40 2.92 3.89
C ASP A 21 -12.98 1.74 4.71
N GLY A 22 -12.17 1.12 5.57
CA GLY A 22 -12.57 0.01 6.42
C GLY A 22 -12.63 -1.35 5.69
N ALA A 23 -12.28 -1.40 4.41
CA ALA A 23 -12.37 -2.61 3.58
C ALA A 23 -11.04 -2.93 2.87
N GLU A 24 -10.56 -2.04 2.00
CA GLU A 24 -9.25 -2.19 1.34
C GLU A 24 -8.14 -1.53 2.16
N VAL A 25 -8.48 -0.48 2.92
CA VAL A 25 -7.56 0.23 3.79
C VAL A 25 -8.17 0.30 5.18
N VAL A 26 -7.43 -0.19 6.17
CA VAL A 26 -7.83 -0.16 7.58
C VAL A 26 -6.77 0.55 8.42
N ARG A 27 -7.20 1.17 9.52
CA ARG A 27 -6.27 1.89 10.41
C ARG A 27 -5.40 0.90 11.18
N THR A 28 -6.01 -0.15 11.74
CA THR A 28 -5.32 -1.02 12.71
C THR A 28 -5.19 -2.47 12.27
N SER A 29 -4.18 -3.14 12.83
CA SER A 29 -4.00 -4.59 12.71
C SER A 29 -5.21 -5.38 13.21
N ALA A 30 -5.83 -4.94 14.32
CA ALA A 30 -7.02 -5.58 14.87
C ALA A 30 -8.23 -5.49 13.93
N GLN A 31 -8.40 -4.36 13.21
CA GLN A 31 -9.42 -4.23 12.18
C GLN A 31 -9.15 -5.19 11.01
N ALA A 32 -7.89 -5.34 10.60
CA ALA A 32 -7.51 -6.26 9.54
C ALA A 32 -7.87 -7.72 9.88
N ASP A 33 -7.60 -8.14 11.13
CA ASP A 33 -7.86 -9.51 11.59
C ASP A 33 -9.36 -9.82 11.70
N ALA A 34 -10.21 -8.80 11.82
CA ALA A 34 -11.67 -8.94 11.86
C ALA A 34 -12.31 -9.07 10.47
N LEU A 35 -11.57 -8.81 9.39
CA LEU A 35 -12.09 -8.89 8.01
C LEU A 35 -11.99 -10.31 7.46
N SER A 36 -13.01 -10.72 6.72
CA SER A 36 -13.02 -12.00 6.00
C SER A 36 -12.05 -12.01 4.81
N MET A 37 -11.73 -10.86 4.25
CA MET A 37 -10.73 -10.68 3.21
C MET A 37 -9.59 -9.78 3.71
N PRO A 38 -8.32 -10.17 3.50
CA PRO A 38 -7.20 -9.33 3.91
C PRO A 38 -7.25 -7.95 3.23
N PRO A 39 -7.10 -6.84 3.99
CA PRO A 39 -6.99 -5.52 3.42
C PRO A 39 -5.66 -5.34 2.67
N LEU A 40 -5.62 -4.34 1.80
CA LEU A 40 -4.43 -3.97 1.04
C LEU A 40 -3.46 -3.14 1.86
N LEU A 41 -3.97 -2.17 2.62
CA LEU A 41 -3.17 -1.32 3.50
C LEU A 41 -3.65 -1.46 4.95
N VAL A 42 -2.70 -1.61 5.86
CA VAL A 42 -2.92 -1.59 7.32
C VAL A 42 -2.03 -0.48 7.86
N LEU A 43 -2.61 0.67 8.14
CA LEU A 43 -1.85 1.92 8.31
C LEU A 43 -0.89 1.84 9.50
N ASP A 44 -1.30 1.31 10.65
CA ASP A 44 -0.44 1.19 11.84
C ASP A 44 0.83 0.34 11.58
N ARG A 45 0.72 -0.76 10.83
CA ARG A 45 1.86 -1.61 10.47
C ARG A 45 2.81 -0.89 9.52
N ILE A 46 2.28 -0.13 8.56
CA ILE A 46 3.08 0.63 7.61
C ILE A 46 3.80 1.76 8.36
N GLU A 47 3.09 2.53 9.18
CA GLU A 47 3.66 3.60 10.00
C GLU A 47 4.75 3.06 10.93
N ALA A 48 4.49 1.96 11.66
CA ALA A 48 5.48 1.33 12.54
C ALA A 48 6.72 0.82 11.78
N TYR A 49 6.52 0.24 10.58
CA TYR A 49 7.65 -0.16 9.73
C TYR A 49 8.47 1.07 9.29
N LEU A 50 7.82 2.11 8.79
CA LEU A 50 8.51 3.34 8.37
C LEU A 50 9.22 4.02 9.53
N ASP A 51 8.64 4.03 10.73
CA ASP A 51 9.29 4.51 11.95
C ASP A 51 10.55 3.72 12.27
N SER A 52 10.50 2.38 12.19
CA SER A 52 11.69 1.54 12.41
C SER A 52 12.82 1.80 11.41
N GLN A 53 12.49 2.30 10.22
CA GLN A 53 13.43 2.68 9.18
C GLN A 53 13.80 4.17 9.22
N HIS A 54 13.23 4.96 10.14
CA HIS A 54 13.38 6.42 10.22
C HIS A 54 12.95 7.14 8.94
N LEU A 55 11.89 6.65 8.29
CA LEU A 55 11.37 7.14 7.01
C LEU A 55 10.12 8.01 7.19
N GLY A 56 10.31 9.33 7.11
CA GLY A 56 9.23 10.31 7.29
C GLY A 56 8.64 10.31 8.70
N SER A 57 7.63 11.14 8.95
CA SER A 57 6.93 11.19 10.23
C SER A 57 5.48 11.66 10.08
N GLY A 58 4.65 11.36 11.07
CA GLY A 58 3.24 11.74 11.06
C GLY A 58 2.34 10.78 10.27
N PRO A 59 1.09 11.20 10.01
CA PRO A 59 0.06 10.36 9.39
C PRO A 59 0.35 10.09 7.92
N LEU A 60 -0.09 8.93 7.43
CA LEU A 60 -0.03 8.59 6.01
C LEU A 60 -1.15 9.25 5.20
N ALA A 61 -0.81 9.72 4.01
CA ALA A 61 -1.74 9.95 2.91
C ALA A 61 -1.38 9.04 1.74
N TRP A 62 -2.35 8.49 1.03
CA TRP A 62 -2.10 7.56 -0.08
C TRP A 62 -2.98 7.82 -1.28
N ARG A 63 -2.50 7.43 -2.46
CA ARG A 63 -3.33 7.29 -3.66
C ARG A 63 -2.89 6.09 -4.47
N ARG A 64 -3.83 5.44 -5.13
CA ARG A 64 -3.51 4.32 -6.04
C ARG A 64 -2.88 4.88 -7.33
N ILE A 65 -1.86 4.20 -7.84
CA ILE A 65 -1.26 4.47 -9.13
C ILE A 65 -1.71 3.40 -10.12
N GLY A 66 -2.41 3.85 -11.17
CA GLY A 66 -2.86 3.01 -12.28
C GLY A 66 -3.93 1.97 -11.93
N ASP A 67 -4.42 1.30 -12.98
CA ASP A 67 -5.56 0.37 -12.91
C ASP A 67 -5.11 -1.11 -12.87
N GLY A 68 -3.81 -1.34 -12.68
CA GLY A 68 -3.18 -2.65 -12.81
C GLY A 68 -3.76 -3.72 -11.89
N GLN A 69 -3.90 -4.94 -12.42
CA GLN A 69 -4.44 -6.12 -11.74
C GLN A 69 -3.35 -7.05 -11.18
N SER A 70 -2.13 -6.99 -11.70
CA SER A 70 -1.05 -7.88 -11.26
C SER A 70 -0.40 -7.43 -9.95
N ASN A 71 -0.07 -6.16 -9.80
CA ASN A 71 0.37 -5.58 -8.54
C ASN A 71 -0.35 -4.27 -8.31
N ILE A 72 -0.81 -4.07 -7.09
CA ILE A 72 -1.42 -2.82 -6.67
C ILE A 72 -0.31 -1.91 -6.17
N THR A 73 -0.23 -0.72 -6.76
CA THR A 73 0.81 0.26 -6.45
C THR A 73 0.15 1.50 -5.87
N TYR A 74 0.72 2.00 -4.78
CA TYR A 74 0.29 3.23 -4.13
C TYR A 74 1.45 4.23 -4.10
N GLN A 75 1.16 5.50 -4.34
CA GLN A 75 2.00 6.57 -3.84
C GLN A 75 1.58 6.87 -2.41
N VAL A 76 2.54 6.93 -1.51
CA VAL A 76 2.33 7.21 -0.08
C VAL A 76 3.13 8.45 0.28
N ARG A 77 2.49 9.38 0.98
CA ARG A 77 3.12 10.57 1.56
C ARG A 77 3.10 10.47 3.08
N ARG A 78 4.18 10.89 3.72
CA ARG A 78 4.34 10.92 5.17
C ARG A 78 5.21 12.11 5.59
N GLY A 79 4.58 13.20 6.03
CA GLY A 79 5.27 14.49 6.14
C GLY A 79 5.78 14.94 4.78
N ASP A 80 7.08 15.27 4.70
CA ASP A 80 7.74 15.68 3.44
C ASP A 80 8.27 14.48 2.61
N ALA A 81 8.15 13.25 3.11
CA ALA A 81 8.65 12.06 2.43
C ALA A 81 7.58 11.43 1.53
N GLU A 82 8.00 10.96 0.36
CA GLU A 82 7.17 10.22 -0.59
C GLU A 82 7.74 8.84 -0.89
N PHE A 83 6.88 7.83 -0.94
CA PHE A 83 7.24 6.44 -1.18
C PHE A 83 6.31 5.80 -2.20
N VAL A 84 6.79 4.74 -2.85
CA VAL A 84 5.96 3.83 -3.65
C VAL A 84 5.81 2.52 -2.90
N LEU A 85 4.57 2.17 -2.55
CA LEU A 85 4.25 0.89 -1.92
C LEU A 85 3.64 -0.05 -2.96
N ARG A 86 4.23 -1.23 -3.12
CA ARG A 86 3.78 -2.26 -4.06
C ARG A 86 3.34 -3.51 -3.29
N ARG A 87 2.16 -4.03 -3.62
CA ARG A 87 1.61 -5.26 -3.03
C ARG A 87 0.98 -6.12 -4.12
N GLY A 88 1.02 -7.44 -3.93
CA GLY A 88 0.26 -8.37 -4.78
C GLY A 88 -1.26 -8.12 -4.70
N PRO A 89 -2.06 -8.74 -5.57
CA PRO A 89 -3.50 -8.57 -5.56
C PRO A 89 -4.11 -9.26 -4.33
N ARG A 90 -5.35 -8.87 -3.96
CA ARG A 90 -6.10 -9.63 -2.93
C ARG A 90 -6.40 -11.04 -3.44
N PRO A 91 -6.49 -12.04 -2.55
CA PRO A 91 -6.95 -13.37 -2.92
C PRO A 91 -8.33 -13.35 -3.60
N PRO A 92 -8.64 -14.31 -4.49
CA PRO A 92 -7.81 -15.45 -4.88
C PRO A 92 -6.70 -15.06 -5.88
N ILE A 93 -5.46 -15.45 -5.58
CA ILE A 93 -4.29 -15.13 -6.39
C ILE A 93 -4.13 -16.18 -7.50
N ALA A 94 -4.01 -15.74 -8.76
CA ALA A 94 -3.64 -16.64 -9.87
C ALA A 94 -2.24 -17.24 -9.65
N LYS A 95 -2.07 -18.55 -9.91
CA LYS A 95 -0.81 -19.27 -9.67
C LYS A 95 0.37 -18.60 -10.41
N SER A 96 1.42 -18.28 -9.64
CA SER A 96 2.82 -17.96 -10.00
C SER A 96 3.22 -16.58 -10.55
N THR A 97 2.30 -15.62 -10.79
CA THR A 97 2.69 -14.36 -11.47
C THR A 97 3.09 -13.19 -10.54
N HIS A 98 2.95 -13.30 -9.21
CA HIS A 98 3.02 -12.15 -8.30
C HIS A 98 4.02 -12.35 -7.13
N ASP A 99 5.31 -12.50 -7.44
CA ASP A 99 6.38 -12.66 -6.44
C ASP A 99 7.15 -11.35 -6.22
N MET A 100 6.71 -10.57 -5.23
CA MET A 100 7.34 -9.29 -4.86
C MET A 100 8.76 -9.46 -4.32
N MET A 101 9.06 -10.60 -3.71
CA MET A 101 10.40 -10.88 -3.20
C MET A 101 11.37 -11.17 -4.35
N ARG A 102 10.92 -11.88 -5.39
CA ARG A 102 11.72 -12.06 -6.62
C ARG A 102 11.98 -10.73 -7.30
N GLU A 103 10.97 -9.87 -7.44
CA GLU A 103 11.15 -8.55 -8.04
C GLU A 103 12.13 -7.68 -7.25
N ALA A 104 12.01 -7.61 -5.92
CA ALA A 104 12.93 -6.87 -5.07
C ALA A 104 14.38 -7.37 -5.20
N ARG A 105 14.58 -8.70 -5.24
CA ARG A 105 15.91 -9.29 -5.45
C ARG A 105 16.52 -8.92 -6.79
N VAL A 106 15.71 -8.92 -7.86
CA VAL A 106 16.17 -8.51 -9.19
C VAL A 106 16.56 -7.03 -9.18
N GLN A 107 15.74 -6.15 -8.60
CA GLN A 107 16.05 -4.72 -8.51
C GLN A 107 17.36 -4.48 -7.72
N GLN A 108 17.53 -5.13 -6.58
CA GLN A 108 18.77 -5.04 -5.79
C GLN A 108 19.99 -5.60 -6.53
N GLY A 109 19.83 -6.66 -7.33
CA GLY A 109 20.89 -7.20 -8.18
C GLY A 109 21.30 -6.23 -9.29
N VAL A 110 20.33 -5.58 -9.91
CA VAL A 110 20.53 -4.55 -10.95
C VAL A 110 21.20 -3.29 -10.37
N ALA A 111 20.84 -2.90 -9.15
CA ALA A 111 21.50 -1.79 -8.44
C ALA A 111 23.02 -2.02 -8.30
N LYS A 112 23.42 -3.25 -7.98
CA LYS A 112 24.83 -3.62 -7.76
C LYS A 112 25.70 -3.50 -9.01
N VAL A 113 25.09 -3.53 -10.20
CA VAL A 113 25.79 -3.35 -11.48
C VAL A 113 25.75 -1.90 -11.98
N GLY A 114 25.31 -0.96 -11.15
CA GLY A 114 25.38 0.48 -11.41
C GLY A 114 24.20 1.06 -12.19
N LEU A 115 23.13 0.28 -12.39
CA LEU A 115 21.92 0.77 -13.05
C LEU A 115 20.98 1.45 -12.03
N PRO A 116 20.37 2.60 -12.37
CA PRO A 116 19.44 3.28 -11.48
C PRO A 116 18.21 2.41 -11.17
N VAL A 117 17.91 2.27 -9.88
CA VAL A 117 16.70 1.62 -9.38
C VAL A 117 16.13 2.43 -8.21
N PRO A 118 14.83 2.26 -7.86
CA PRO A 118 14.30 2.77 -6.60
C PRO A 118 15.08 2.21 -5.41
N GLN A 119 15.33 3.04 -4.38
CA GLN A 119 16.05 2.66 -3.15
C GLN A 119 15.10 2.52 -1.96
#